data_AF-A0A7V8AIE3-F1
#
_entry.id   AF-A0A7V8AIE3-F1
#
_cell.length_a   1.000
_cell.length_b   1.000
_cell.length_c   1.000
_cell.angle_alpha   90.00
_cell.angle_beta   90.00
_cell.angle_gamma   90.00
#
_symmetry.space_group_name_H-M   'P 1'
#
loop_
_entity.id
_entity.type
_entity.pdbx_description
1 polymer ?
#
loop_
_entity_poly.entity_id
_entity_poly.type
_entity_poly.pdbx_seq_one_letter_code
_entity_poly.pdbx_strand_id
1 'polypeptide(L)'
;MPYRRVLVALCGVTFGGNAGLAFYHVGIENHWWTASVCTTVAEVPLSLADLQAALERPAEVSCDVVQWSLFGLSLSGYNLLASLGLAMLCMAAASQKSWWRASRNV
;
A
#
# COMPACT_ATOMS: atom_id res chain seq x y z
N MET A 1 -22.94 -6.28 -15.40
CA MET A 1 -23.16 -4.88 -15.01
C MET A 1 -21.84 -4.11 -15.04
N PRO A 2 -21.78 -2.86 -15.55
CA PRO A 2 -20.52 -2.12 -15.76
C PRO A 2 -19.78 -1.77 -14.47
N TYR A 3 -20.49 -1.68 -13.33
CA TYR A 3 -19.91 -1.32 -12.04
C TYR A 3 -18.77 -2.27 -11.62
N ARG A 4 -18.87 -3.58 -11.90
CA ARG A 4 -17.84 -4.56 -11.48
C ARG A 4 -16.49 -4.27 -12.14
N ARG A 5 -16.50 -3.90 -13.43
CA ARG A 5 -15.29 -3.53 -14.16
C ARG A 5 -14.66 -2.27 -13.59
N VAL A 6 -15.51 -1.28 -13.30
CA VAL A 6 -15.08 0.00 -12.73
C VAL A 6 -14.47 -0.19 -11.35
N LEU A 7 -15.10 -0.99 -10.48
CA LEU A 7 -14.55 -1.31 -9.15
C LEU A 7 -13.18 -1.98 -9.23
N VAL A 8 -13.01 -2.97 -10.12
CA VAL A 8 -11.69 -3.62 -10.30
C VAL A 8 -10.64 -2.63 -10.83
N ALA A 9 -11.02 -1.72 -11.74
CA ALA A 9 -10.12 -0.66 -12.19
C ALA A 9 -9.73 0.29 -11.05
N LEU A 10 -10.67 0.68 -10.18
CA LEU A 10 -10.41 1.51 -9.01
C LEU A 10 -9.49 0.80 -8.01
N CYS A 11 -9.66 -0.51 -7.78
CA CYS A 11 -8.71 -1.32 -7.01
C CYS A 11 -7.31 -1.26 -7.64
N GLY A 12 -7.20 -1.39 -8.97
CA GLY A 12 -5.92 -1.26 -9.66
C GLY A 12 -5.24 0.09 -9.44
N VAL A 13 -6.00 1.18 -9.50
CA VAL A 13 -5.49 2.55 -9.24
C VAL A 13 -5.02 2.71 -7.79
N THR A 14 -5.80 2.23 -6.81
CA THR A 14 -5.42 2.31 -5.39
C THR A 14 -4.16 1.51 -5.07
N PHE A 15 -4.02 0.29 -5.62
CA PHE A 15 -2.78 -0.48 -5.51
C PHE A 15 -1.60 0.21 -6.22
N GLY A 16 -1.84 0.86 -7.36
CA GLY A 16 -0.81 1.65 -8.05
C GLY A 16 -0.32 2.83 -7.20
N GLY A 17 -1.24 3.53 -6.52
CA GLY A 17 -0.90 4.58 -5.55
C GLY A 17 -0.09 4.04 -4.37
N ASN A 18 -0.50 2.90 -3.81
CA ASN A 18 0.23 2.24 -2.71
C ASN A 18 1.64 1.80 -3.15
N ALA A 19 1.79 1.30 -4.38
CA ALA A 19 3.09 0.97 -4.95
C ALA A 19 3.99 2.21 -5.07
N GLY A 20 3.45 3.35 -5.53
CA GLY A 20 4.19 4.62 -5.57
C GLY A 20 4.68 5.06 -4.18
N LEU A 21 3.82 4.97 -3.16
CA LEU A 21 4.19 5.27 -1.78
C LEU A 21 5.25 4.30 -1.24
N ALA A 22 5.10 3.01 -1.51
CA ALA A 22 6.07 2.00 -1.10
C ALA A 22 7.45 2.21 -1.74
N PHE A 23 7.48 2.59 -3.03
CA PHE A 23 8.72 2.97 -3.71
C PHE A 23 9.38 4.18 -3.04
N TYR A 24 8.59 5.19 -2.65
CA TYR A 24 9.07 6.33 -1.90
C TYR A 24 9.72 5.91 -0.56
N HIS A 25 9.12 4.99 0.18
CA HIS A 25 9.70 4.44 1.41
C HIS A 25 11.00 3.69 1.18
N VAL A 26 11.08 2.85 0.14
CA VAL A 26 12.32 2.11 -0.20
C VAL A 26 13.47 3.08 -0.46
N GLY A 27 13.24 4.18 -1.18
CA GLY A 27 14.32 5.14 -1.41
C GLY A 27 14.66 6.01 -0.20
N ILE A 28 13.76 6.19 0.77
CA ILE A 28 14.13 6.76 2.07
C ILE A 28 15.09 5.80 2.79
N GLU A 29 14.73 4.52 2.90
CA GLU A 29 15.55 3.50 3.57
C GLU A 29 16.92 3.33 2.89
N ASN A 30 16.98 3.44 1.57
CA ASN A 30 18.22 3.40 0.79
C ASN A 30 18.92 4.77 0.69
N HIS A 31 18.40 5.79 1.36
CA HIS A 31 18.96 7.14 1.40
C HIS A 31 19.13 7.80 0.01
N TRP A 32 18.31 7.40 -0.96
CA TRP A 32 18.26 8.03 -2.29
C TRP A 32 17.69 9.45 -2.22
N TRP A 33 16.80 9.67 -1.27
CA TRP A 33 16.24 10.96 -0.93
C TRP A 33 16.00 11.03 0.57
N THR A 34 15.96 12.26 1.09
CA THR A 34 15.68 12.51 2.50
C THR A 34 14.20 12.26 2.81
N ALA A 35 13.92 11.71 3.99
CA ALA A 35 12.55 11.56 4.49
C ALA A 35 11.94 12.95 4.72
N SER A 36 11.13 13.44 3.77
CA SER A 36 10.39 14.69 3.96
C SER A 36 9.03 14.47 4.62
N VAL A 37 8.52 13.23 4.62
CA VAL A 37 7.16 12.87 5.09
C VAL A 37 7.19 11.59 5.92
N CYS A 38 7.99 11.56 6.98
CA CYS A 38 7.90 10.48 7.97
C CYS A 38 7.51 10.98 9.35
N THR A 39 6.33 11.56 9.38
CA THR A 39 5.55 11.76 10.60
C THR A 39 4.47 10.69 10.63
N THR A 40 4.41 9.94 11.73
CA THR A 40 3.35 8.99 12.00
C THR A 40 2.01 9.70 11.92
N VAL A 41 1.19 9.39 10.91
CA VAL A 41 -0.24 9.73 10.97
C VAL A 41 -0.86 8.75 11.95
N ALA A 42 -0.83 9.09 13.24
CA ALA A 42 -1.38 8.26 14.30
C ALA A 42 -2.88 8.01 14.02
N GLU A 43 -3.29 6.74 13.95
CA GLU A 43 -4.70 6.39 13.80
C GLU A 43 -5.49 6.64 15.09
N VAL A 44 -6.76 6.94 14.87
CA VAL A 44 -7.68 7.53 15.83
C VAL A 44 -8.16 6.48 16.84
N PRO A 45 -7.99 6.72 18.13
CA PRO A 45 -8.35 5.78 19.20
C PRO A 45 -9.84 5.51 19.32
N LEU A 46 -10.16 4.30 19.79
CA LEU A 46 -11.52 3.78 19.93
C LEU A 46 -12.09 3.90 21.36
N SER A 47 -11.24 4.18 22.35
CA SER A 47 -11.63 4.50 23.74
C SER A 47 -10.59 5.45 24.37
N LEU A 48 -10.97 6.17 25.43
CA LEU A 48 -10.10 7.18 26.06
C LEU A 48 -8.86 6.58 26.74
N ALA A 49 -8.99 5.42 27.39
CA ALA A 49 -7.87 4.75 28.05
C ALA A 49 -6.95 4.04 27.03
N ASP A 50 -7.53 3.56 25.93
CA ASP A 50 -6.78 2.85 24.89
C ASP A 50 -5.96 3.80 24.02
N LEU A 51 -6.45 5.03 23.80
CA LEU A 51 -5.61 6.13 23.32
C LEU A 51 -4.44 6.38 24.27
N GLN A 52 -4.73 6.43 25.57
CA GLN A 52 -3.77 6.85 26.58
C GLN A 52 -2.63 5.84 26.73
N ALA A 53 -2.92 4.54 26.70
CA ALA A 53 -1.90 3.50 26.71
C ALA A 53 -1.09 3.42 25.38
N ALA A 54 -1.67 3.80 24.24
CA ALA A 54 -0.95 3.92 22.97
C ALA A 54 -0.05 5.18 22.92
N LEU A 55 -0.39 6.24 23.68
CA LEU A 55 0.35 7.51 23.81
C LEU A 55 1.56 7.45 24.76
N GLU A 56 1.68 6.43 25.59
CA GLU A 56 2.75 6.34 26.59
C GLU A 56 3.89 5.39 26.20
N ARG A 57 3.79 4.73 25.04
CA ARG A 57 4.83 3.83 24.53
C ARG A 57 5.80 4.55 23.60
N PRO A 58 7.13 4.45 23.83
CA PRO A 58 8.11 4.90 22.87
C PRO A 58 8.23 3.88 21.73
N ALA A 59 7.71 4.22 20.57
CA ALA A 59 8.14 3.63 19.30
C ALA A 59 8.22 4.74 18.26
N GLU A 60 9.16 5.67 18.45
CA GLU A 60 9.65 6.53 17.37
C GLU A 60 10.47 5.65 16.42
N VAL A 61 9.77 5.02 15.50
CA VAL A 61 10.38 4.21 14.45
C VAL A 61 10.81 5.13 13.33
N SER A 62 12.11 5.32 13.18
CA SER A 62 12.68 6.11 12.10
C SER A 62 12.51 5.39 10.77
N CYS A 63 12.02 6.11 9.77
CA CYS A 63 11.72 5.55 8.45
C CYS A 63 12.93 5.42 7.52
N ASP A 64 14.06 5.99 7.90
CA ASP A 64 15.37 5.85 7.25
C ASP A 64 16.08 4.55 7.66
N VAL A 65 15.62 3.91 8.74
CA VAL A 65 16.16 2.63 9.20
C VAL A 65 15.23 1.50 8.80
N VAL A 66 15.79 0.51 8.11
CA VAL A 66 15.10 -0.74 7.79
C VAL A 66 14.82 -1.49 9.10
N GLN A 67 13.58 -1.45 9.56
CA GLN A 67 13.15 -2.13 10.79
C GLN A 67 13.07 -3.65 10.62
N TRP A 68 12.80 -4.11 9.39
CA TRP A 68 12.69 -5.52 9.06
C TRP A 68 13.13 -5.78 7.61
N SER A 69 13.93 -6.81 7.42
CA SER A 69 14.35 -7.27 6.09
C SER A 69 14.40 -8.79 5.98
N LEU A 70 14.16 -9.30 4.77
CA LEU A 70 14.28 -10.71 4.41
C LEU A 70 14.83 -10.81 2.98
N PHE A 71 15.81 -11.70 2.78
CA PHE A 71 16.53 -11.84 1.49
C PHE A 71 17.06 -10.51 0.91
N GLY A 72 17.39 -9.54 1.77
CA GLY A 72 17.87 -8.22 1.35
C GLY A 72 16.79 -7.23 0.92
N LEU A 73 15.50 -7.59 1.03
CA LEU A 73 14.37 -6.70 0.80
C LEU A 73 13.77 -6.25 2.12
N SER A 74 13.49 -4.95 2.25
CA SER A 74 12.77 -4.40 3.38
C SER A 74 11.26 -4.66 3.28
N LEU A 75 10.54 -4.46 4.39
CA LEU A 75 9.08 -4.55 4.40
C LEU A 75 8.42 -3.63 3.35
N SER A 76 8.94 -2.41 3.18
CA SER A 76 8.46 -1.48 2.15
C SER A 76 8.75 -1.99 0.73
N GLY A 77 9.90 -2.65 0.52
CA GLY A 77 10.23 -3.34 -0.73
C GLY A 77 9.26 -4.46 -1.08
N TYR A 78 8.87 -5.28 -0.10
CA TYR A 78 7.84 -6.31 -0.31
C TYR A 78 6.47 -5.69 -0.61
N ASN A 79 6.08 -4.63 0.09
CA ASN A 79 4.82 -3.93 -0.15
C ASN A 79 4.79 -3.33 -1.57
N LEU A 80 5.91 -2.79 -2.05
CA LEU A 80 6.07 -2.29 -3.41
C LEU A 80 5.79 -3.41 -4.43
N LEU A 81 6.48 -4.54 -4.32
CA LEU A 81 6.33 -5.65 -5.26
C LEU A 81 4.91 -6.22 -5.28
N ALA A 82 4.32 -6.43 -4.11
CA ALA A 82 2.96 -6.96 -3.99
C ALA A 82 1.93 -5.99 -4.56
N SER A 83 2.02 -4.71 -4.21
CA SER A 83 1.08 -3.68 -4.67
C SER A 83 1.18 -3.46 -6.17
N LEU A 84 2.40 -3.46 -6.72
CA LEU A 84 2.60 -3.34 -8.16
C LEU A 84 2.03 -4.57 -8.90
N GLY A 85 2.26 -5.77 -8.39
CA GLY A 85 1.68 -7.00 -8.92
C GLY A 85 0.15 -6.97 -8.96
N LEU A 86 -0.48 -6.57 -7.85
CA LEU A 86 -1.93 -6.44 -7.75
C LEU A 86 -2.48 -5.34 -8.68
N ALA A 87 -1.81 -4.20 -8.78
CA ALA A 87 -2.20 -3.14 -9.70
C ALA A 87 -2.21 -3.64 -11.16
N MET A 88 -1.17 -4.37 -11.59
CA MET A 88 -1.09 -4.96 -12.92
C MET A 88 -2.19 -6.00 -13.15
N LEU A 89 -2.44 -6.90 -12.19
CA LEU A 89 -3.49 -7.92 -12.30
C LEU A 89 -4.89 -7.28 -12.40
N CYS A 90 -5.19 -6.28 -11.57
CA CYS A 90 -6.45 -5.56 -11.63
C CYS A 90 -6.64 -4.86 -12.98
N MET A 91 -5.61 -4.20 -13.50
CA MET A 91 -5.69 -3.49 -14.78
C MET A 91 -5.81 -4.47 -15.97
N ALA A 92 -5.07 -5.58 -15.93
CA ALA A 92 -5.19 -6.66 -16.89
C ALA A 92 -6.61 -7.23 -16.89
N ALA A 93 -7.16 -7.57 -15.72
CA ALA A 93 -8.52 -8.06 -15.59
C ALA A 93 -9.56 -7.04 -16.08
N ALA A 94 -9.40 -5.75 -15.75
CA ALA A 94 -10.29 -4.68 -16.23
C ALA A 94 -10.29 -4.55 -17.76
N SER A 95 -9.13 -4.78 -18.41
CA SER A 95 -8.97 -4.70 -19.87
C SER A 95 -9.62 -5.85 -20.66
N GLN A 96 -9.88 -7.01 -20.02
CA GLN A 96 -10.45 -8.19 -20.67
C GLN A 96 -11.96 -8.05 -20.93
N LYS A 97 -12.31 -7.29 -21.98
CA LYS A 97 -13.71 -6.97 -22.32
C LYS A 97 -14.60 -8.21 -22.53
N SER A 98 -14.05 -9.31 -23.03
CA SER A 98 -14.74 -10.58 -23.34
C SER A 98 -15.22 -11.31 -22.07
N TRP A 99 -14.35 -11.47 -21.08
CA TRP A 99 -14.65 -12.12 -19.80
C TRP A 99 -15.85 -11.46 -19.11
N TRP A 100 -15.80 -10.14 -19.03
CA TRP A 100 -16.87 -9.35 -18.47
C TRP A 100 -18.14 -9.22 -19.36
N ARG A 101 -18.10 -9.66 -20.63
CA ARG A 101 -19.30 -9.79 -21.48
C ARG A 101 -19.97 -11.12 -21.19
N ALA A 102 -19.19 -12.20 -21.08
CA ALA A 102 -19.69 -13.51 -20.67
C ALA A 102 -20.35 -13.48 -19.29
N SER A 103 -19.73 -12.79 -18.31
CA SER A 103 -20.26 -12.63 -16.95
C SER A 103 -21.53 -11.77 -16.82
N ARG A 104 -22.05 -11.24 -17.94
CA ARG A 104 -23.33 -10.52 -17.98
C ARG A 104 -24.50 -11.40 -18.39
N ASN A 105 -24.21 -12.55 -18.98
CA ASN A 105 -25.19 -13.44 -19.60
C ASN A 105 -25.46 -14.69 -18.74
N VAL A 106 -24.88 -14.74 -17.54
CA VAL A 106 -25.11 -15.72 -16.47
C VAL A 106 -25.68 -14.94 -15.30
#